data_AF-A0A522Z4S7-F1
#
_entry.id   AF-A0A522Z4S7-F1
#
_cell.length_a   1.000
_cell.length_b   1.000
_cell.length_c   1.000
_cell.angle_alpha   90.00
_cell.angle_beta   90.00
_cell.angle_gamma   90.00
#
_symmetry.space_group_name_H-M   'P 1'
#
loop_
_entity.id
_entity.type
_entity.pdbx_description
1 polymer ?
#
loop_
_entity_poly.entity_id
_entity_poly.type
_entity_poly.pdbx_seq_one_letter_code
_entity_poly.pdbx_strand_id
1 'polypeptide(L)'
;DQRGNIIYVTDPSGTFVAYSAVAIGAGSEEVNSFLEKNYKEDMSMDDAFALAIAAIDMKGEQKEESKHIKMAKITDSKKTLEKVSDADVEKYAKTAKEKYPRSA
;
A
#
# COMPACT_ATOMS: atom_id res chain seq x y z
N ASP A 1 -10.55 -3.68 15.06
CA ASP A 1 -11.52 -3.61 16.19
C ASP A 1 -11.77 -5.04 16.67
N GLN A 2 -12.96 -5.42 17.17
CA GLN A 2 -13.28 -6.82 17.47
C GLN A 2 -13.38 -7.71 16.23
N ARG A 3 -13.50 -7.12 15.04
CA ARG A 3 -13.65 -7.80 13.75
C ARG A 3 -12.31 -7.99 13.03
N GLY A 4 -11.19 -7.63 13.68
CA GLY A 4 -9.84 -7.72 13.12
C GLY A 4 -9.36 -6.43 12.44
N ASN A 5 -8.40 -6.57 11.53
CA ASN A 5 -7.87 -5.49 10.69
C ASN A 5 -8.67 -5.43 9.39
N ILE A 6 -9.39 -4.32 9.18
CA ILE A 6 -10.25 -4.12 8.02
C ILE A 6 -10.03 -2.70 7.51
N ILE A 7 -9.97 -2.54 6.19
CA ILE A 7 -9.96 -1.25 5.52
C ILE A 7 -11.37 -0.94 5.06
N TYR A 8 -11.84 0.26 5.37
CA TYR A 8 -13.11 0.78 4.86
C TYR A 8 -12.85 2.00 4.00
N VAL A 9 -13.53 2.07 2.86
CA VAL A 9 -13.60 3.27 2.03
C VAL A 9 -15.04 3.76 2.06
N THR A 10 -15.20 5.08 2.20
CA THR A 10 -16.49 5.76 2.22
C THR A 10 -16.61 6.65 1.00
N ASP A 11 -17.77 6.61 0.35
CA ASP A 11 -18.17 7.51 -0.73
C ASP A 11 -18.96 8.71 -0.15
N PRO A 12 -18.92 9.92 -0.75
CA PRO A 12 -19.66 11.08 -0.28
C PRO A 12 -21.17 10.86 -0.08
N SER A 13 -21.77 9.87 -0.75
CA SER A 13 -23.17 9.44 -0.53
C SER A 13 -23.45 8.83 0.85
N GLY A 14 -22.41 8.49 1.60
CA GLY A 14 -22.51 7.77 2.88
C GLY A 14 -22.39 6.24 2.75
N THR A 15 -22.26 5.72 1.52
CA THR A 15 -21.96 4.30 1.29
C THR A 15 -20.54 3.98 1.73
N PHE A 16 -20.35 2.86 2.44
CA PHE A 16 -19.01 2.37 2.78
C PHE A 16 -18.86 0.90 2.41
N VAL A 17 -17.66 0.52 1.98
CA VAL A 17 -17.31 -0.84 1.53
C VAL A 17 -16.01 -1.27 2.18
N ALA A 18 -15.93 -2.55 2.57
CA ALA A 18 -14.75 -3.16 3.14
C ALA A 18 -13.83 -3.70 2.03
N TYR A 19 -12.52 -3.51 2.19
CA TYR A 19 -11.51 -3.97 1.24
C TYR A 19 -10.35 -4.66 1.96
N SER A 20 -9.71 -5.59 1.24
CA SER A 20 -8.42 -6.17 1.63
C SER A 20 -7.25 -5.28 1.21
N ALA A 21 -7.36 -4.64 0.04
CA ALA A 21 -6.45 -3.61 -0.47
C ALA A 21 -7.22 -2.69 -1.43
N VAL A 22 -6.96 -1.39 -1.38
CA VAL A 22 -7.65 -0.41 -2.23
C VAL A 22 -6.83 0.89 -2.31
N ALA A 23 -6.80 1.47 -3.50
CA ALA A 23 -6.29 2.81 -3.76
C ALA A 23 -7.45 3.77 -4.08
N ILE A 24 -7.30 5.02 -3.65
CA ILE A 24 -8.23 6.13 -3.91
C ILE A 24 -7.45 7.32 -4.49
N GLY A 25 -8.15 8.23 -5.17
CA GLY A 25 -7.55 9.43 -5.76
C GLY A 25 -7.19 9.26 -7.24
N ALA A 26 -6.36 10.17 -7.76
CA ALA A 26 -6.01 10.18 -9.18
C ALA A 26 -5.24 8.92 -9.58
N GLY A 27 -5.67 8.27 -10.67
CA GLY A 27 -5.04 7.04 -11.17
C GLY A 27 -5.40 5.76 -10.42
N SER A 28 -6.34 5.81 -9.47
CA SER A 28 -6.71 4.66 -8.64
C SER A 28 -7.20 3.44 -9.42
N GLU A 29 -7.82 3.61 -10.59
CA GLU A 29 -8.31 2.50 -11.42
C GLU A 29 -7.18 1.55 -11.85
N GLU A 30 -6.06 2.11 -12.32
CA GLU A 30 -4.90 1.32 -12.74
C GLU A 30 -4.16 0.72 -11.54
N VAL A 31 -4.06 1.48 -10.45
CA VAL A 31 -3.45 1.02 -9.20
C VAL A 31 -4.27 -0.14 -8.62
N ASN A 32 -5.60 -0.05 -8.61
CA ASN A 32 -6.48 -1.13 -8.17
C ASN A 32 -6.35 -2.37 -9.07
N SER A 33 -6.27 -2.19 -10.38
CA SER A 33 -6.01 -3.30 -11.33
C SER A 33 -4.68 -4.02 -11.04
N PHE A 34 -3.67 -3.29 -10.55
CA PHE A 34 -2.41 -3.89 -10.12
C PHE A 34 -2.54 -4.61 -8.77
N LEU A 35 -3.23 -4.01 -7.80
CA LEU A 35 -3.49 -4.64 -6.50
C LEU A 35 -4.27 -5.94 -6.67
N GLU A 36 -5.31 -5.96 -7.51
CA GLU A 36 -6.11 -7.16 -7.81
C GLU A 36 -5.26 -8.32 -8.35
N LYS A 37 -4.21 -8.02 -9.12
CA LYS A 37 -3.32 -9.04 -9.70
C LYS A 37 -2.24 -9.54 -8.74
N ASN A 38 -1.82 -8.71 -7.80
CA ASN A 38 -0.58 -8.94 -7.04
C ASN A 38 -0.79 -9.12 -5.53
N TYR A 39 -1.92 -8.68 -4.99
CA TYR A 39 -2.27 -8.91 -3.59
C TYR A 39 -2.53 -10.40 -3.33
N LYS A 40 -2.09 -10.87 -2.16
CA LYS A 40 -2.41 -12.20 -1.63
C LYS A 40 -2.80 -12.07 -0.16
N GLU A 41 -3.73 -12.90 0.29
CA GLU A 41 -4.23 -12.84 1.68
C GLU A 41 -3.15 -13.17 2.72
N ASP A 42 -2.14 -13.95 2.34
CA ASP A 42 -1.08 -14.46 3.20
C ASP A 42 0.23 -13.65 3.11
N MET A 43 0.19 -12.42 2.59
CA MET A 43 1.37 -11.57 2.50
C MET A 43 1.94 -11.22 3.89
N SER A 44 3.27 -11.23 3.97
CA SER A 44 3.94 -10.61 5.11
C SER A 44 3.74 -9.09 5.09
N MET A 45 3.86 -8.44 6.25
CA MET A 45 3.74 -6.98 6.34
C MET A 45 4.78 -6.27 5.44
N ASP A 46 6.02 -6.78 5.41
CA ASP A 46 7.10 -6.26 4.57
C ASP A 46 6.74 -6.37 3.07
N ASP A 47 6.12 -7.49 2.66
CA ASP A 47 5.67 -7.69 1.29
C ASP A 47 4.49 -6.80 0.91
N ALA A 48 3.55 -6.59 1.83
CA ALA A 48 2.42 -5.68 1.64
C ALA A 48 2.91 -4.24 1.47
N PHE A 49 3.92 -3.80 2.23
CA PHE A 49 4.54 -2.49 2.04
C PHE A 49 5.29 -2.36 0.72
N ALA A 50 6.03 -3.39 0.32
CA ALA A 50 6.69 -3.40 -0.99
C ALA A 50 5.67 -3.32 -2.13
N LEU A 51 4.56 -4.06 -2.03
CA LEU A 51 3.45 -3.98 -2.99
C LEU A 51 2.84 -2.58 -3.05
N ALA A 52 2.56 -1.97 -1.90
CA ALA A 52 1.98 -0.63 -1.84
C ALA A 52 2.90 0.44 -2.45
N ILE A 53 4.22 0.35 -2.20
CA ILE A 53 5.20 1.25 -2.82
C ILE A 53 5.25 1.05 -4.34
N ALA A 54 5.32 -0.21 -4.81
CA ALA A 54 5.27 -0.50 -6.24
C ALA A 54 4.01 0.07 -6.89
N ALA A 55 2.86 -0.05 -6.24
CA ALA A 55 1.58 0.45 -6.72
C ALA A 55 1.56 1.98 -6.87
N ILE A 56 2.16 2.72 -5.94
CA ILE A 56 2.33 4.19 -6.03
C ILE A 56 3.30 4.54 -7.17
N ASP A 57 4.42 3.83 -7.25
CA ASP A 57 5.47 4.07 -8.23
C ASP A 57 5.05 3.70 -9.66
N MET A 58 3.96 2.97 -9.89
CA MET A 58 3.42 2.75 -11.24
C MET A 58 3.11 4.06 -11.98
N LYS A 59 2.69 5.10 -11.25
CA LYS A 59 2.30 6.41 -11.82
C LYS A 59 3.38 7.48 -11.68
N GLY A 60 4.44 7.20 -10.91
CA GLY A 60 5.50 8.17 -10.66
C GLY A 60 6.43 8.34 -11.86
N GLU A 61 6.50 9.55 -12.41
CA GLU A 61 7.52 9.95 -13.41
C GLU A 61 8.94 10.07 -12.81
N GLN A 62 9.04 10.10 -11.47
CA GLN A 62 10.26 10.40 -10.75
C GLN A 62 11.19 9.18 -10.69
N LYS A 63 12.45 9.39 -11.10
CA LYS A 63 13.52 8.38 -11.10
C LYS A 63 14.18 8.16 -9.74
N GLU A 64 13.96 9.02 -8.75
CA GLU A 64 14.67 8.94 -7.46
C GLU A 64 13.81 9.08 -6.20
N GLU A 65 14.19 8.22 -5.24
CA GLU A 65 13.92 8.18 -3.80
C GLU A 65 12.46 8.10 -3.31
N SER A 66 12.21 7.10 -2.47
CA SER A 66 10.97 6.85 -1.73
C SER A 66 10.63 7.93 -0.68
N LYS A 67 11.31 9.08 -0.71
CA LYS A 67 11.14 10.23 0.21
C LYS A 67 9.77 10.90 0.10
N HIS A 68 9.14 10.79 -1.06
CA HIS A 68 7.79 11.32 -1.30
C HIS A 68 6.68 10.42 -0.73
N ILE A 69 7.02 9.19 -0.33
CA ILE A 69 6.07 8.23 0.24
C ILE A 69 6.05 8.39 1.75
N LYS A 70 4.83 8.51 2.33
CA LYS A 70 4.61 8.43 3.76
C LYS A 70 3.73 7.22 4.07
N MET A 71 4.11 6.48 5.11
CA MET A 71 3.52 5.19 5.42
C MET A 71 3.28 5.06 6.92
N ALA A 72 2.18 4.41 7.28
CA ALA A 72 1.81 4.09 8.64
C ALA A 72 1.20 2.69 8.71
N LYS A 73 1.22 2.09 9.89
CA LYS A 73 0.72 0.74 10.13
C LYS A 73 -0.04 0.65 11.44
N ILE A 74 -0.97 -0.29 11.47
CA ILE A 74 -1.66 -0.75 12.68
C ILE A 74 -1.46 -2.26 12.73
N THR A 75 -1.10 -2.78 13.90
CA THR A 75 -0.90 -4.23 14.11
C THR A 75 -1.86 -4.74 15.17
N ASP A 76 -2.21 -6.02 15.12
CA ASP A 76 -3.12 -6.63 16.11
C ASP A 76 -2.60 -6.53 17.54
N SER A 77 -1.29 -6.58 17.72
CA SER A 77 -0.64 -6.52 19.03
C SER A 77 -0.72 -5.12 19.64
N LYS A 78 -0.49 -4.07 18.85
CA LYS A 78 -0.43 -2.69 19.36
C LYS A 78 -1.75 -1.94 19.26
N LYS A 79 -2.57 -2.23 18.23
CA LYS A 79 -3.85 -1.56 17.95
C LYS A 79 -3.77 -0.02 17.89
N THR A 80 -2.57 0.51 17.61
CA THR A 80 -2.28 1.93 17.49
C THR A 80 -1.68 2.21 16.12
N LEU A 81 -1.96 3.40 15.58
CA LEU A 81 -1.31 3.90 14.37
C LEU A 81 0.15 4.24 14.67
N GLU A 82 1.07 3.63 13.94
CA GLU A 82 2.49 3.90 14.01
C GLU A 82 3.01 4.36 12.66
N LYS A 83 3.79 5.44 12.62
CA LYS A 83 4.51 5.85 11.41
C LYS A 83 5.61 4.84 11.13
N VAL A 84 5.78 4.50 9.85
CA VAL A 84 6.94 3.73 9.37
C VAL A 84 8.10 4.70 9.19
N SER A 85 9.31 4.31 9.62
CA SER A 85 10.48 5.18 9.53
C SER A 85 10.90 5.39 8.07
N ASP A 86 11.50 6.53 7.74
CA ASP A 86 11.97 6.78 6.37
C ASP A 86 13.01 5.71 5.94
N ALA A 87 13.84 5.22 6.87
CA ALA A 87 14.78 4.13 6.61
C ALA A 87 14.09 2.80 6.26
N ASP A 88 12.98 2.47 6.93
CA ASP A 88 12.18 1.29 6.59
C ASP A 88 11.47 1.47 5.24
N VAL A 89 10.96 2.66 4.96
CA VAL A 89 10.35 2.97 3.65
C VAL A 89 11.37 2.79 2.52
N GLU A 90 12.61 3.24 2.70
CA GLU A 90 13.70 3.00 1.75
C GLU A 90 14.04 1.51 1.59
N LYS A 91 14.03 0.74 2.68
CA LYS A 91 14.20 -0.72 2.63
C LYS A 91 13.09 -1.36 1.78
N TYR A 92 11.83 -1.04 2.05
CA TYR A 92 10.70 -1.60 1.30
C TYR A 92 10.68 -1.14 -0.16
N ALA A 93 11.13 0.07 -0.46
CA ALA A 93 11.25 0.55 -1.83
C ALA A 93 12.29 -0.25 -2.65
N LYS A 94 13.38 -0.70 -2.03
CA LYS A 94 14.33 -1.62 -2.67
C LYS A 94 13.67 -2.97 -2.97
N THR A 95 12.96 -3.55 -2.00
CA THR A 95 12.20 -4.80 -2.18
C THR A 95 11.12 -4.66 -3.26
N ALA A 96 10.45 -3.52 -3.33
CA ALA A 96 9.45 -3.23 -4.35
C ALA A 96 10.05 -3.28 -5.77
N LYS A 97 11.21 -2.66 -5.98
CA LYS A 97 11.92 -2.67 -7.27
C LYS A 97 12.36 -4.07 -7.70
N GLU A 98 12.76 -4.91 -6.75
CA GLU A 98 13.17 -6.30 -7.01
C GLU A 98 11.98 -7.19 -7.37
N LYS A 99 10.85 -7.06 -6.65
CA LYS A 99 9.67 -7.92 -6.84
C LYS A 99 8.76 -7.47 -7.98
N TYR A 100 8.67 -6.17 -8.21
CA TYR A 100 7.78 -5.54 -9.19
C TYR A 100 8.62 -4.63 -10.10
N PRO A 101 9.55 -5.19 -10.88
CA PRO A 101 10.34 -4.39 -11.80
C PRO A 101 9.40 -3.70 -12.79
N ARG A 102 9.60 -2.39 -13.02
CA ARG A 102 8.89 -1.70 -14.09
C ARG A 102 9.22 -2.42 -15.40
N SER A 103 8.20 -2.82 -16.14
CA SER A 103 8.38 -3.24 -17.53
C SER A 103 9.06 -2.08 -18.27
N ALA A 104 10.22 -2.36 -18.86
CA ALA A 104 11.02 -1.40 -19.61
C ALA A 104 10.25 -0.81 -20.79
#